data_AF-A0A9W8IIW2-F1
#
_entry.id   AF-A0A9W8IIW2-F1
#
_cell.length_a   1.000
_cell.length_b   1.000
_cell.length_c   1.000
_cell.angle_alpha   90.00
_cell.angle_beta   90.00
_cell.angle_gamma   90.00
#
_symmetry.space_group_name_H-M   'P 1'
#
loop_
_entity.id
_entity.type
_entity.pdbx_description
1 polymer ?
#
loop_
_entity_poly.entity_id
_entity_poly.type
_entity_poly.pdbx_seq_one_letter_code
_entity_poly.pdbx_strand_id
1 'polypeptide(L)'
;MRLDTGLREYAVTSAFHDTRFKPITQSELPRLSCSVSLLTDFEEAEDHLDWDVGKHGVWIEFRNERGRRQTATFLPEIAKEQGWTKMETIDHLLRKGGYELTITPEMRQSIKLTRYQSQKAHLSYDEYMDIQTDRGEAGSSGLDGAQIQLHGRLNSIVNDVHGIKDTITLAIRACTVTALDLEEYGETTSVAEVDQSLRQLLDAQHQLEVEEKLLAKLCSGGEHKDPEIEYMKGWEKDTKKYATLSEAAKYGNNEDYRKFRQDVWEIKHEGQTMPPLFGAGEEGSDEELTIAGAKSTFKCPITTTWLVDPVTSKTCKHSFSKQAITDYLRAKHGECMCPGGGCSRRIKMADLYADKVLERNTARHLRRLEAEESSATYTVVQ
;
A
#
# COMPACT_ATOMS: atom_id res chain seq x y z
N MET A 1 12.14 -9.77 3.40
CA MET A 1 11.03 -9.15 4.15
C MET A 1 11.46 -7.76 4.58
N ARG A 2 10.63 -6.74 4.43
CA ARG A 2 10.97 -5.40 4.92
C ARG A 2 10.86 -5.38 6.46
N LEU A 3 11.78 -4.68 7.12
CA LEU A 3 11.84 -4.64 8.59
C LEU A 3 10.54 -4.09 9.20
N ASP A 4 9.95 -3.07 8.58
CA ASP A 4 8.70 -2.45 9.02
C ASP A 4 7.53 -3.44 9.04
N THR A 5 7.38 -4.24 7.98
CA THR A 5 6.32 -5.23 7.86
C THR A 5 6.53 -6.37 8.87
N GLY A 6 7.78 -6.80 9.06
CA GLY A 6 8.09 -7.89 9.97
C GLY A 6 7.90 -7.57 11.43
N LEU A 7 8.31 -6.39 11.88
CA LEU A 7 8.09 -5.97 13.26
C LEU A 7 6.60 -5.96 13.60
N ARG A 8 5.74 -5.50 12.68
CA ARG A 8 4.28 -5.53 12.85
C ARG A 8 3.75 -6.95 12.97
N GLU A 9 4.15 -7.84 12.07
CA GLU A 9 3.68 -9.23 12.04
C GLU A 9 4.10 -10.01 13.29
N TYR A 10 5.37 -9.89 13.71
CA TYR A 10 5.88 -10.55 14.92
C TYR A 10 5.26 -10.00 16.20
N ALA A 11 4.94 -8.70 16.25
CA ALA A 11 4.23 -8.11 17.40
C ALA A 11 2.81 -8.69 17.53
N VAL A 12 2.04 -8.75 16.43
CA VAL A 12 0.69 -9.34 16.42
C VAL A 12 0.75 -10.83 16.77
N THR A 13 1.71 -11.56 16.21
CA THR A 13 1.88 -13.00 16.46
C THR A 13 2.18 -13.26 17.93
N SER A 14 3.09 -12.48 18.53
CA SER A 14 3.45 -12.62 19.95
C SER A 14 2.30 -12.25 20.89
N ALA A 15 1.44 -11.31 20.50
CA ALA A 15 0.33 -10.84 21.32
C ALA A 15 -0.93 -11.72 21.25
N PHE A 16 -1.22 -12.30 20.08
CA PHE A 16 -2.52 -12.93 19.83
C PHE A 16 -2.45 -14.38 19.33
N HIS A 17 -1.31 -14.84 18.82
CA HIS A 17 -1.17 -16.17 18.20
C HIS A 17 -0.20 -17.11 18.92
N ASP A 18 0.39 -16.70 20.05
CA ASP A 18 1.17 -17.61 20.90
C ASP A 18 0.23 -18.52 21.71
N THR A 19 0.02 -19.74 21.21
CA THR A 19 -0.87 -20.75 21.81
C THR A 19 -0.57 -21.12 23.27
N ARG A 20 0.61 -20.75 23.80
CA ARG A 20 0.97 -21.00 25.20
C ARG A 20 0.28 -20.03 26.16
N PHE A 21 -0.21 -18.89 25.67
CA PHE A 21 -0.84 -17.84 26.45
C PHE A 21 -2.22 -17.50 25.88
N LYS A 22 -3.08 -16.90 26.69
CA LYS A 22 -4.31 -16.29 26.16
C LYS A 22 -3.95 -15.00 25.42
N PRO A 23 -4.71 -14.62 24.37
CA PRO A 23 -4.49 -13.36 23.68
C PRO A 23 -4.53 -12.17 24.64
N ILE A 24 -3.60 -11.23 24.46
CA ILE A 24 -3.45 -10.06 25.35
C ILE A 24 -4.74 -9.22 25.37
N THR A 25 -5.19 -8.84 26.56
CA THR A 25 -6.34 -7.96 26.75
C THR A 25 -5.94 -6.51 26.99
N GLN A 26 -6.84 -5.56 26.72
CA GLN A 26 -6.56 -4.14 26.87
C GLN A 26 -6.17 -3.74 28.30
N SER A 27 -6.76 -4.39 29.31
CA SER A 27 -6.45 -4.11 30.73
C SER A 27 -5.06 -4.60 31.16
N GLU A 28 -4.40 -5.42 30.34
CA GLU A 28 -3.04 -5.89 30.60
C GLU A 28 -1.99 -4.91 30.07
N LEU A 29 -2.32 -4.09 29.05
CA LEU A 29 -1.37 -3.19 28.37
C LEU A 29 -0.51 -2.35 29.33
N PRO A 30 -1.06 -1.70 30.40
CA PRO A 30 -0.26 -0.90 31.31
C PRO A 30 0.82 -1.67 32.09
N ARG A 31 0.73 -3.00 32.12
CA ARG A 31 1.66 -3.87 32.85
C ARG A 31 2.63 -4.60 31.93
N LEU A 32 2.55 -4.35 30.62
CA LEU A 32 3.37 -5.02 29.64
C LEU A 32 4.63 -4.22 29.30
N SER A 33 5.64 -4.95 28.83
CA SER A 33 6.78 -4.36 28.14
C SER A 33 7.00 -5.11 26.83
N CYS A 34 7.50 -4.39 25.83
CA CYS A 34 7.81 -4.93 24.52
C CYS A 34 9.33 -5.07 24.38
N SER A 35 9.79 -6.19 23.81
CA SER A 35 11.18 -6.38 23.45
C SER A 35 11.28 -6.81 21.99
N VAL A 36 12.19 -6.18 21.27
CA VAL A 36 12.50 -6.54 19.89
C VAL A 36 13.97 -6.92 19.82
N SER A 37 14.24 -8.12 19.33
CA SER A 37 15.61 -8.58 19.04
C SER A 37 15.79 -8.68 17.53
N LEU A 38 16.62 -7.79 16.98
CA LEU A 38 17.00 -7.85 15.57
C LEU A 38 18.25 -8.73 15.43
N LEU A 39 18.15 -9.78 14.61
CA LEU A 39 19.25 -10.71 14.36
C LEU A 39 20.04 -10.26 13.13
N THR A 40 21.36 -10.17 13.26
CA THR A 40 22.28 -9.69 12.22
C THR A 40 23.50 -10.60 12.10
N ASP A 41 24.29 -10.39 11.04
CA ASP A 41 25.62 -11.00 10.88
C ASP A 41 25.60 -12.54 10.95
N PHE A 42 24.71 -13.16 10.17
CA PHE A 42 24.64 -14.61 10.07
C PHE A 42 25.84 -15.16 9.31
N GLU A 43 26.62 -16.01 9.98
CA GLU A 43 27.82 -16.65 9.45
C GLU A 43 27.78 -18.15 9.73
N GLU A 44 28.11 -18.97 8.74
CA GLU A 44 28.33 -20.40 8.95
C GLU A 44 29.65 -20.59 9.72
N ALA A 45 29.58 -21.33 10.83
CA ALA A 45 30.73 -21.56 11.69
C ALA A 45 31.57 -22.74 11.20
N GLU A 46 32.87 -22.74 11.50
CA GLU A 46 33.80 -23.82 11.11
C GLU A 46 33.47 -25.14 11.81
N ASP A 47 33.09 -25.06 13.09
CA ASP A 47 32.65 -26.20 13.89
C ASP A 47 31.57 -25.81 14.92
N HIS A 48 31.09 -26.79 15.68
CA HIS A 48 30.03 -26.61 16.68
C HIS A 48 30.43 -25.76 17.91
N LEU A 49 31.71 -25.39 18.04
CA LEU A 49 32.27 -24.55 19.11
C LEU A 49 32.80 -23.20 18.60
N ASP A 50 32.76 -22.95 17.29
CA ASP A 50 33.22 -21.72 16.62
C ASP A 50 32.20 -20.56 16.77
N TRP A 51 31.96 -20.17 18.03
CA TRP A 51 31.12 -19.03 18.41
C TRP A 51 31.47 -18.56 19.83
N ASP A 52 31.21 -17.30 20.19
CA ASP A 52 31.62 -16.73 21.48
C ASP A 52 30.42 -16.53 22.42
N VAL A 53 30.55 -17.03 23.65
CA VAL A 53 29.51 -16.94 24.68
C VAL A 53 29.25 -15.48 25.03
N GLY A 54 27.98 -15.07 25.01
CA GLY A 54 27.55 -13.71 25.31
C GLY A 54 27.72 -12.72 24.14
N LYS A 55 28.29 -13.16 23.01
CA LYS A 55 28.39 -12.36 21.78
C LYS A 55 27.54 -12.94 20.66
N HIS A 56 27.62 -14.26 20.45
CA HIS A 56 26.93 -14.93 19.35
C HIS A 56 25.71 -15.71 19.83
N GLY A 57 24.62 -15.58 19.10
CA GLY A 57 23.51 -16.52 19.08
C GLY A 57 23.85 -17.69 18.18
N VAL A 58 23.24 -18.83 18.46
CA VAL A 58 23.61 -20.11 17.85
C VAL A 58 22.37 -20.75 17.27
N TRP A 59 22.37 -20.94 15.96
CA TRP A 59 21.36 -21.71 15.24
C TRP A 59 21.98 -23.01 14.73
N ILE A 60 21.44 -24.15 15.15
CA ILE A 60 21.93 -25.46 14.75
C ILE A 60 20.94 -26.15 13.81
N GLU A 61 21.47 -26.83 12.79
CA GLU A 61 20.76 -27.80 11.98
C GLU A 61 21.37 -29.19 12.24
N PHE A 62 20.51 -30.18 12.50
CA PHE A 62 20.94 -31.55 12.75
C PHE A 62 19.88 -32.55 12.29
N ARG A 63 20.22 -33.84 12.30
CA ARG A 63 19.25 -34.93 12.06
C ARG A 63 18.90 -35.61 13.37
N ASN A 64 17.62 -35.78 13.64
CA ASN A 64 17.16 -36.57 14.78
C ASN A 64 17.27 -38.08 14.49
N GLU A 65 16.87 -38.91 15.44
CA GLU A 65 17.10 -40.36 15.38
C GLU A 65 16.19 -41.05 14.35
N ARG A 66 15.12 -40.34 13.94
CA ARG A 66 14.22 -40.72 12.85
C ARG A 66 14.71 -40.22 11.48
N GLY A 67 15.93 -39.68 11.41
CA GLY A 67 16.55 -39.13 10.21
C GLY A 67 15.97 -37.80 9.72
N ARG A 68 15.05 -37.19 10.47
CA ARG A 68 14.39 -35.93 10.10
C ARG A 68 15.30 -34.76 10.44
N ARG A 69 15.38 -33.78 9.53
CA ARG A 69 16.08 -32.53 9.78
C ARG A 69 15.34 -31.74 10.87
N GLN A 70 16.08 -31.30 11.87
CA GLN A 70 15.62 -30.47 12.97
C GLN A 70 16.51 -29.24 13.07
N THR A 71 15.94 -28.20 13.68
CA THR A 71 16.66 -26.96 13.94
C THR A 71 16.36 -26.46 15.33
N ALA A 72 17.35 -25.87 15.98
CA ALA A 72 17.16 -25.21 17.28
C ALA A 72 18.00 -23.95 17.33
N THR A 73 17.56 -22.96 18.09
CA THR A 73 18.29 -21.70 18.25
C THR A 73 18.28 -21.19 19.68
N PHE A 74 19.38 -20.55 20.07
CA PHE A 74 19.50 -19.75 21.30
C PHE A 74 20.06 -18.37 20.96
N LEU A 75 19.48 -17.36 21.61
CA LEU A 75 19.94 -15.98 21.52
C LEU A 75 21.28 -15.79 22.27
N PRO A 76 22.09 -14.75 21.92
CA PRO A 76 23.42 -14.54 22.50
C PRO A 76 23.47 -14.51 24.03
N GLU A 77 22.41 -14.03 24.69
CA GLU A 77 22.33 -13.89 26.14
C GLU A 77 22.15 -15.22 26.88
N ILE A 78 21.52 -16.23 26.28
CA ILE A 78 21.05 -17.42 27.00
C ILE A 78 22.20 -18.22 27.60
N ALA A 79 23.24 -18.51 26.83
CA ALA A 79 24.38 -19.28 27.31
C ALA A 79 25.08 -18.58 28.49
N LYS A 80 25.22 -17.25 28.40
CA LYS A 80 25.84 -16.43 29.45
C LYS A 80 24.98 -16.37 30.71
N GLU A 81 23.67 -16.16 30.58
CA GLU A 81 22.73 -16.06 31.71
C GLU A 81 22.61 -17.38 32.48
N GLN A 82 22.67 -18.51 31.78
CA GLN A 82 22.61 -19.84 32.41
C GLN A 82 23.97 -20.32 32.92
N GLY A 83 25.05 -19.60 32.62
CA GLY A 83 26.42 -20.02 32.97
C GLY A 83 26.88 -21.26 32.22
N TRP A 84 26.32 -21.54 31.04
CA TRP A 84 26.65 -22.72 30.25
C TRP A 84 27.94 -22.51 29.45
N THR A 85 28.75 -23.56 29.38
CA THR A 85 29.84 -23.66 28.42
C THR A 85 29.33 -23.82 26.99
N LYS A 86 30.22 -23.67 26.00
CA LYS A 86 29.86 -23.88 24.59
C LYS A 86 29.30 -25.27 24.34
N MET A 87 29.93 -26.30 24.92
CA MET A 87 29.47 -27.70 24.80
C MET A 87 28.10 -27.92 25.45
N GLU A 88 27.90 -27.44 26.67
CA GLU A 88 26.60 -27.57 27.35
C GLU A 88 25.48 -26.86 26.58
N THR A 89 25.78 -25.70 26.01
CA THR A 89 24.82 -24.96 25.17
C THR A 89 24.38 -25.78 23.95
N ILE A 90 25.32 -26.44 23.27
CA ILE A 90 25.02 -27.33 22.14
C ILE A 90 24.15 -28.52 22.59
N ASP A 91 24.48 -29.13 23.73
CA ASP A 91 23.70 -30.24 24.28
C ASP A 91 22.26 -29.80 24.61
N HIS A 92 22.10 -28.63 25.22
CA HIS A 92 20.79 -28.04 25.49
C HIS A 92 20.02 -27.69 24.20
N LEU A 93 20.70 -27.22 23.14
CA LEU A 93 20.08 -26.98 21.84
C LEU A 93 19.58 -28.27 21.18
N LEU A 94 20.37 -29.35 21.23
CA LEU A 94 19.96 -30.66 20.73
C LEU A 94 18.70 -31.14 21.46
N ARG A 95 18.67 -31.05 22.79
CA ARG A 95 17.48 -31.38 23.59
C ARG A 95 16.28 -30.52 23.21
N LYS A 96 16.48 -29.20 23.05
CA LYS A 96 15.45 -28.25 22.64
C LYS A 96 14.90 -28.54 21.24
N GLY A 97 15.75 -29.00 20.32
CA GLY A 97 15.36 -29.43 18.98
C GLY A 97 14.75 -30.84 18.90
N GLY A 98 14.51 -31.49 20.06
CA GLY A 98 13.86 -32.79 20.14
C GLY A 98 14.77 -33.99 19.92
N TYR A 99 16.06 -33.90 20.25
CA TYR A 99 16.96 -35.05 20.31
C TYR A 99 16.85 -35.75 21.67
N GLU A 100 16.45 -37.02 21.69
CA GLU A 100 16.13 -37.79 22.89
C GLU A 100 17.24 -38.79 23.27
N LEU A 101 18.02 -39.29 22.31
CA LEU A 101 19.12 -40.23 22.58
C LEU A 101 20.31 -39.61 23.36
N THR A 102 21.27 -40.47 23.67
CA THR A 102 22.55 -40.06 24.29
C THR A 102 23.34 -39.23 23.29
N ILE A 103 23.80 -38.05 23.71
CA ILE A 103 24.55 -37.13 22.86
C ILE A 103 26.00 -37.60 22.78
N THR A 104 26.42 -38.09 21.61
CA THR A 104 27.79 -38.55 21.38
C THR A 104 28.67 -37.45 20.76
N PRO A 105 30.01 -37.55 20.82
CA PRO A 105 30.91 -36.62 20.14
C PRO A 105 30.67 -36.53 18.64
N GLU A 106 30.38 -37.65 17.98
CA GLU A 106 30.08 -37.71 16.54
C GLU A 106 28.79 -36.95 16.22
N MET A 107 27.79 -37.05 17.11
CA MET A 107 26.55 -36.30 16.96
C MET A 107 26.82 -34.79 17.01
N ARG A 108 27.64 -34.31 17.95
CA ARG A 108 28.01 -32.89 18.05
C ARG A 108 28.76 -32.41 16.81
N GLN A 109 29.68 -33.21 16.30
CA GLN A 109 30.45 -32.91 15.07
C GLN A 109 29.58 -32.91 13.81
N SER A 110 28.47 -33.64 13.80
CA SER A 110 27.53 -33.67 12.67
C SER A 110 26.66 -32.42 12.53
N ILE A 111 26.67 -31.53 13.53
CA ILE A 111 25.84 -30.34 13.56
C ILE A 111 26.37 -29.31 12.58
N LYS A 112 25.48 -28.77 11.74
CA LYS A 112 25.76 -27.54 11.00
C LYS A 112 25.36 -26.36 11.88
N LEU A 113 26.33 -25.50 12.20
CA LEU A 113 26.13 -24.34 13.07
C LEU A 113 26.20 -23.05 12.27
N THR A 114 25.22 -22.17 12.49
CA THR A 114 25.26 -20.78 12.04
C THR A 114 25.29 -19.89 13.28
N ARG A 115 26.30 -19.03 13.39
CA ARG A 115 26.39 -18.00 14.42
C ARG A 115 25.79 -16.70 13.91
N TYR A 116 25.22 -15.92 14.81
CA TYR A 116 24.69 -14.59 14.49
C TYR A 116 24.81 -13.66 15.69
N GLN A 117 24.66 -12.35 15.47
CA GLN A 117 24.60 -11.36 16.54
C GLN A 117 23.16 -10.85 16.70
N SER A 118 22.85 -10.26 17.85
CA SER A 118 21.56 -9.62 18.06
C SER A 118 21.70 -8.23 18.67
N GLN A 119 20.81 -7.34 18.26
CA GLN A 119 20.58 -6.07 18.94
C GLN A 119 19.17 -6.10 19.54
N LYS A 120 19.10 -5.86 20.85
CA LYS A 120 17.85 -5.89 21.59
C LYS A 120 17.45 -4.48 22.00
N ALA A 121 16.22 -4.10 21.68
CA ALA A 121 15.55 -2.94 22.24
C ALA A 121 14.44 -3.42 23.17
N HIS A 122 14.26 -2.74 24.29
CA HIS A 122 13.19 -2.98 25.25
C HIS A 122 12.52 -1.64 25.56
N LEU A 123 11.20 -1.67 25.74
CA LEU A 123 10.42 -0.51 26.13
C LEU A 123 9.22 -0.98 26.98
N SER A 124 9.08 -0.43 28.18
CA SER A 124 7.88 -0.61 29.00
C SER A 124 6.71 0.25 28.48
N TYR A 125 5.49 -0.08 28.91
CA TYR A 125 4.32 0.75 28.60
C TYR A 125 4.49 2.18 29.11
N ASP A 126 5.01 2.35 30.32
CA ASP A 126 5.22 3.68 30.92
C ASP A 126 6.24 4.49 30.12
N GLU A 127 7.41 3.91 29.78
CA GLU A 127 8.42 4.59 28.94
C GLU A 127 7.88 4.91 27.53
N TYR A 128 7.02 4.04 26.98
CA TYR A 128 6.34 4.34 25.73
C TYR A 128 5.41 5.55 25.86
N MET A 129 4.63 5.61 26.93
CA MET A 129 3.74 6.73 27.21
C MET A 129 4.53 8.03 27.41
N ASP A 130 5.67 7.98 28.09
CA ASP A 130 6.57 9.12 28.25
C ASP A 130 7.09 9.62 26.90
N ILE A 131 7.55 8.71 26.02
CA ILE A 131 8.01 9.07 24.65
C ILE A 131 6.87 9.67 23.81
N GLN A 132 5.64 9.18 23.96
CA GLN A 132 4.48 9.76 23.26
C GLN A 132 4.13 11.14 23.82
N THR A 133 4.33 11.36 25.12
CA THR A 133 4.13 12.65 25.78
C THR A 133 5.19 13.66 25.30
N ASP A 134 6.48 13.29 25.29
CA ASP A 134 7.59 14.13 24.83
C ASP A 134 7.51 14.44 23.32
N ARG A 135 7.06 13.49 22.49
CA ARG A 135 6.78 13.73 21.07
C ARG A 135 5.58 14.67 20.86
N GLY A 136 4.69 14.76 21.84
CA GLY A 136 3.60 15.75 21.90
C GLY A 136 4.03 17.13 22.39
N GLU A 137 5.08 17.23 23.22
CA GLU A 137 5.59 18.51 23.75
C GLU A 137 6.31 19.38 22.71
N ALA A 138 6.77 18.80 21.60
CA ALA A 138 7.25 19.58 20.45
C ALA A 138 6.12 20.22 19.61
N GLY A 139 4.83 19.99 19.97
CA GLY A 139 3.71 20.37 19.11
C GLY A 139 2.37 20.75 19.75
N SER A 140 2.11 20.55 21.04
CA SER A 140 0.92 21.15 21.68
C SER A 140 0.91 20.97 23.20
N SER A 141 0.92 22.10 23.91
CA SER A 141 0.61 22.18 25.33
C SER A 141 -0.84 21.77 25.61
N GLY A 142 -1.04 20.77 26.48
CA GLY A 142 -2.23 20.68 27.34
C GLY A 142 -3.34 19.69 26.94
N LEU A 143 -3.03 18.42 26.66
CA LEU A 143 -4.04 17.36 26.55
C LEU A 143 -3.72 16.17 27.48
N ASP A 144 -4.74 15.67 28.18
CA ASP A 144 -4.69 14.55 29.14
C ASP A 144 -4.29 13.23 28.44
N GLY A 145 -3.69 12.28 29.16
CA GLY A 145 -3.17 11.02 28.58
C GLY A 145 -4.24 10.18 27.86
N ALA A 146 -5.51 10.32 28.24
CA ALA A 146 -6.65 9.73 27.54
C ALA A 146 -6.93 10.38 26.16
N GLN A 147 -6.69 11.69 26.01
CA GLN A 147 -6.86 12.41 24.74
C GLN A 147 -5.77 12.05 23.74
N ILE A 148 -4.54 11.79 24.20
CA ILE A 148 -3.43 11.31 23.35
C ILE A 148 -3.75 9.92 22.77
N GLN A 149 -4.28 9.00 23.60
CA GLN A 149 -4.67 7.66 23.16
C GLN A 149 -5.83 7.70 22.14
N LEU A 150 -6.80 8.58 22.33
CA LEU A 150 -7.91 8.79 21.39
C LEU A 150 -7.39 9.33 20.04
N HIS A 151 -6.50 10.33 20.08
CA HIS A 151 -5.92 10.94 18.88
C HIS A 151 -5.11 9.92 18.05
N GLY A 152 -4.34 9.06 18.71
CA GLY A 152 -3.62 7.97 18.04
C GLY A 152 -4.54 6.96 17.34
N ARG A 153 -5.66 6.58 17.98
CA ARG A 153 -6.66 5.69 17.39
C ARG A 153 -7.36 6.33 16.19
N LEU A 154 -7.75 7.60 16.30
CA LEU A 154 -8.38 8.35 15.22
C LEU A 154 -7.45 8.47 14.00
N ASN A 155 -6.16 8.75 14.21
CA ASN A 155 -5.18 8.81 13.13
C ASN A 155 -4.99 7.44 12.44
N SER A 156 -5.06 6.33 13.17
CA SER A 156 -5.05 4.99 12.54
C SER A 156 -6.25 4.79 11.62
N ILE A 157 -7.46 5.17 12.07
CA ILE A 157 -8.69 5.07 11.26
C ILE A 157 -8.58 5.93 10.01
N VAL A 158 -8.06 7.16 10.13
CA VAL A 158 -7.84 8.03 8.97
C VAL A 158 -6.91 7.38 7.94
N ASN A 159 -5.82 6.74 8.39
CA ASN A 159 -4.93 6.00 7.49
C ASN A 159 -5.63 4.80 6.82
N ASP A 160 -6.48 4.08 7.54
CA ASP A 160 -7.25 2.97 6.99
C ASP A 160 -8.24 3.47 5.92
N VAL A 161 -8.92 4.60 6.16
CA VAL A 161 -9.79 5.27 5.19
C VAL A 161 -9.02 5.67 3.93
N HIS A 162 -7.81 6.23 4.06
CA HIS A 162 -6.94 6.52 2.91
C HIS A 162 -6.59 5.26 2.11
N GLY A 163 -6.26 4.16 2.79
CA GLY A 163 -5.97 2.87 2.14
C GLY A 163 -7.16 2.30 1.35
N ILE A 164 -8.38 2.45 1.88
CA ILE A 164 -9.61 2.02 1.18
C ILE A 164 -9.84 2.91 -0.05
N LYS A 165 -9.66 4.24 0.04
CA LYS A 165 -9.78 5.16 -1.10
C LYS A 165 -8.79 4.85 -2.22
N ASP A 166 -7.56 4.50 -1.87
CA ASP A 166 -6.55 4.04 -2.83
C ASP A 166 -7.01 2.75 -3.55
N THR A 167 -7.61 1.82 -2.81
CA THR A 167 -8.15 0.57 -3.37
C THR A 167 -9.32 0.82 -4.31
N ILE A 168 -10.25 1.72 -3.96
CA ILE A 168 -11.36 2.13 -4.82
C ILE A 168 -10.83 2.77 -6.11
N THR A 169 -9.81 3.62 -6.02
CA THR A 169 -9.17 4.24 -7.19
C THR A 169 -8.60 3.20 -8.15
N LEU A 170 -8.02 2.11 -7.63
CA LEU A 170 -7.56 0.99 -8.44
C LEU A 170 -8.74 0.23 -9.08
N ALA A 171 -9.82 0.02 -8.35
CA ALA A 171 -11.03 -0.63 -8.86
C ALA A 171 -11.68 0.17 -10.00
N ILE A 172 -11.79 1.50 -9.88
CA ILE A 172 -12.31 2.38 -10.93
C ILE A 172 -11.50 2.24 -12.24
N ARG A 173 -10.17 2.18 -12.12
CA ARG A 173 -9.29 1.95 -13.27
C ARG A 173 -9.48 0.58 -13.90
N ALA A 174 -9.65 -0.46 -13.08
CA ALA A 174 -9.94 -1.81 -13.55
C ALA A 174 -11.28 -1.85 -14.29
N CYS A 175 -12.34 -1.23 -13.75
CA CYS A 175 -13.62 -1.05 -14.43
C CYS A 175 -13.46 -0.35 -15.78
N THR A 176 -12.63 0.70 -15.83
CA THR A 176 -12.36 1.41 -17.09
C THR A 176 -11.73 0.50 -18.13
N VAL A 177 -10.66 -0.23 -17.79
CA VAL A 177 -10.02 -1.18 -18.71
C VAL A 177 -11.04 -2.22 -19.19
N THR A 178 -11.77 -2.85 -18.27
CA THR A 178 -12.78 -3.85 -18.62
C THR A 178 -13.86 -3.31 -19.56
N ALA A 179 -14.34 -2.09 -19.33
CA ALA A 179 -15.34 -1.48 -20.20
C ALA A 179 -14.79 -1.21 -21.62
N LEU A 180 -13.52 -0.81 -21.74
CA LEU A 180 -12.88 -0.63 -23.06
C LEU A 180 -12.80 -1.95 -23.82
N ASP A 181 -12.41 -3.02 -23.14
CA ASP A 181 -12.36 -4.37 -23.73
C ASP A 181 -13.75 -4.80 -24.22
N LEU A 182 -14.77 -4.67 -23.38
CA LEU A 182 -16.15 -5.05 -23.72
C LEU A 182 -16.70 -4.22 -24.88
N GLU A 183 -16.41 -2.91 -24.90
CA GLU A 183 -16.86 -2.02 -25.96
C GLU A 183 -16.21 -2.36 -27.32
N GLU A 184 -14.95 -2.79 -27.32
CA GLU A 184 -14.25 -3.30 -28.51
C GLU A 184 -14.89 -4.60 -29.04
N TYR A 185 -15.39 -5.46 -28.17
CA TYR A 185 -16.13 -6.67 -28.57
C TYR A 185 -17.60 -6.40 -28.93
N GLY A 186 -18.10 -5.18 -28.69
CA GLY A 186 -19.49 -4.82 -28.95
C GLY A 186 -20.48 -5.27 -27.86
N GLU A 187 -20.00 -5.64 -26.68
CA GLU A 187 -20.80 -6.13 -25.54
C GLU A 187 -21.43 -4.98 -24.74
N THR A 188 -22.35 -4.23 -25.38
CA THR A 188 -22.92 -3.00 -24.82
C THR A 188 -23.66 -3.19 -23.50
N THR A 189 -24.31 -4.35 -23.29
CA THR A 189 -24.98 -4.67 -22.03
C THR A 189 -23.98 -4.79 -20.88
N SER A 190 -22.88 -5.51 -21.08
CA SER A 190 -21.84 -5.66 -20.05
C SER A 190 -21.11 -4.33 -19.78
N VAL A 191 -20.95 -3.46 -20.78
CA VAL A 191 -20.43 -2.09 -20.56
C VAL A 191 -21.35 -1.32 -19.62
N ALA A 192 -22.67 -1.43 -19.75
CA ALA A 192 -23.62 -0.78 -18.84
C ALA A 192 -23.55 -1.33 -17.40
N GLU A 193 -23.33 -2.64 -17.24
CA GLU A 193 -23.11 -3.27 -15.92
C GLU A 193 -21.82 -2.78 -15.24
N VAL A 194 -20.75 -2.59 -16.04
CA VAL A 194 -19.49 -2.02 -15.55
C VAL A 194 -19.65 -0.53 -15.19
N ASP A 195 -20.39 0.26 -15.98
CA ASP A 195 -20.76 1.64 -15.65
C ASP A 195 -21.50 1.71 -14.30
N GLN A 196 -22.49 0.84 -14.08
CA GLN A 196 -23.21 0.75 -12.81
C GLN A 196 -22.27 0.40 -11.65
N SER A 197 -21.37 -0.56 -11.83
CA SER A 197 -20.38 -0.95 -10.81
C SER A 197 -19.43 0.22 -10.47
N LEU A 198 -19.00 0.98 -11.48
CA LEU A 198 -18.16 2.15 -11.28
C LEU A 198 -18.91 3.26 -10.51
N ARG A 199 -20.20 3.48 -10.79
CA ARG A 199 -21.02 4.43 -10.01
C ARG A 199 -21.11 4.03 -8.54
N GLN A 200 -21.27 2.74 -8.23
CA GLN A 200 -21.25 2.25 -6.85
C GLN A 200 -19.91 2.51 -6.15
N LEU A 201 -18.80 2.39 -6.88
CA LEU A 201 -17.47 2.75 -6.35
C LEU A 201 -17.35 4.25 -6.06
N LEU A 202 -17.90 5.11 -6.92
CA LEU A 202 -17.93 6.57 -6.70
C LEU A 202 -18.81 6.95 -5.50
N ASP A 203 -19.97 6.30 -5.34
CA ASP A 203 -20.82 6.47 -4.16
C ASP A 203 -20.07 6.10 -2.87
N ALA A 204 -19.35 4.97 -2.87
CA ALA A 204 -18.52 4.56 -1.74
C ALA A 204 -17.35 5.52 -1.49
N GLN A 205 -16.72 6.04 -2.55
CA GLN A 205 -15.66 7.04 -2.44
C GLN A 205 -16.16 8.33 -1.78
N HIS A 206 -17.35 8.80 -2.16
CA HIS A 206 -17.99 9.95 -1.53
C HIS A 206 -18.24 9.72 -0.03
N GLN A 207 -18.76 8.55 0.34
CA GLN A 207 -18.96 8.21 1.76
C GLN A 207 -17.66 8.28 2.56
N LEU A 208 -16.56 7.74 2.02
CA LEU A 208 -15.25 7.80 2.68
C LEU A 208 -14.70 9.23 2.78
N GLU A 209 -14.98 10.10 1.81
CA GLU A 209 -14.61 11.53 1.90
C GLU A 209 -15.38 12.27 3.00
N VAL A 210 -16.65 11.90 3.22
CA VAL A 210 -17.45 12.42 4.33
C VAL A 210 -16.85 11.95 5.65
N GLU A 211 -16.56 10.65 5.78
CA GLU A 211 -15.93 10.08 6.99
C GLU A 211 -14.58 10.74 7.30
N GLU A 212 -13.71 10.88 6.29
CA GLU A 212 -12.42 11.55 6.43
C GLU A 212 -12.57 12.98 6.97
N LYS A 213 -13.52 13.76 6.43
CA LYS A 213 -13.80 15.13 6.90
C LYS A 213 -14.31 15.17 8.33
N LEU A 214 -15.21 14.25 8.70
CA LEU A 214 -15.76 14.17 10.06
C LEU A 214 -14.69 13.76 11.06
N LEU A 215 -13.87 12.76 10.74
CA LEU A 215 -12.74 12.31 11.56
C LEU A 215 -11.68 13.41 11.70
N ALA A 216 -11.32 14.09 10.60
CA ALA A 216 -10.37 15.20 10.65
C ALA A 216 -10.86 16.34 11.57
N LYS A 217 -12.16 16.63 11.56
CA LYS A 217 -12.77 17.60 12.46
C LYS A 217 -12.62 17.17 13.93
N LEU A 218 -12.88 15.91 14.24
CA LEU A 218 -12.67 15.36 15.59
C LEU A 218 -11.19 15.34 16.02
N CYS A 219 -10.28 15.15 15.08
CA CYS A 219 -8.83 15.21 15.33
C CYS A 219 -8.32 16.63 15.60
N SER A 220 -9.03 17.67 15.14
CA SER A 220 -8.53 19.06 15.12
C SER A 220 -8.54 19.82 16.46
N GLY A 221 -8.66 19.12 17.60
CA GLY A 221 -8.40 19.69 18.93
C GLY A 221 -9.44 20.70 19.46
N GLY A 222 -10.62 20.77 18.86
CA GLY A 222 -11.73 21.57 19.39
C GLY A 222 -12.33 20.93 20.66
N GLU A 223 -12.94 21.74 21.53
CA GLU A 223 -13.77 21.20 22.62
C GLU A 223 -15.02 20.54 22.03
N HIS A 224 -14.99 19.21 21.92
CA HIS A 224 -16.14 18.41 21.53
C HIS A 224 -16.89 17.97 22.78
N LYS A 225 -18.11 18.48 22.98
CA LYS A 225 -18.94 18.10 24.14
C LYS A 225 -19.44 16.66 24.02
N ASP A 226 -19.76 16.22 22.81
CA ASP A 226 -20.23 14.87 22.51
C ASP A 226 -19.76 14.43 21.11
N PRO A 227 -18.51 13.93 20.99
CA PRO A 227 -17.89 13.57 19.71
C PRO A 227 -18.69 12.55 18.89
N GLU A 228 -19.32 11.59 19.57
CA GLU A 228 -20.10 10.53 18.94
C GLU A 228 -21.37 11.10 18.32
N ILE A 229 -22.12 11.92 19.07
CA ILE A 229 -23.32 12.58 18.55
C ILE A 229 -22.96 13.54 17.41
N GLU A 230 -21.85 14.27 17.50
CA GLU A 230 -21.38 15.16 16.43
C GLU A 230 -21.04 14.41 15.15
N TYR A 231 -20.33 13.29 15.26
CA TYR A 231 -20.01 12.40 14.14
C TYR A 231 -21.29 11.86 13.49
N MET A 232 -22.16 11.24 14.28
CA MET A 232 -23.37 10.58 13.78
C MET A 232 -24.33 11.58 13.12
N LYS A 233 -24.51 12.77 13.70
CA LYS A 233 -25.32 13.83 13.08
C LYS A 233 -24.72 14.34 11.78
N GLY A 234 -23.39 14.50 11.72
CA GLY A 234 -22.70 14.89 10.50
C GLY A 234 -22.90 13.87 9.40
N TRP A 235 -22.66 12.60 9.73
CA TRP A 235 -22.80 11.48 8.81
C TRP A 235 -24.24 11.34 8.29
N GLU A 236 -25.25 11.36 9.18
CA GLU A 236 -26.65 11.28 8.76
C GLU A 236 -27.07 12.43 7.85
N LYS A 237 -26.60 13.65 8.15
CA LYS A 237 -26.92 14.84 7.37
C LYS A 237 -26.37 14.72 5.95
N ASP A 238 -25.09 14.37 5.80
CA ASP A 238 -24.47 14.22 4.49
C ASP A 238 -25.05 13.02 3.73
N THR A 239 -25.29 11.89 4.38
CA THR A 239 -25.94 10.72 3.76
C THR A 239 -27.34 11.06 3.22
N LYS A 240 -28.17 11.76 4.01
CA LYS A 240 -29.50 12.22 3.55
C LYS A 240 -29.39 13.20 2.39
N LYS A 241 -28.46 14.15 2.46
CA LYS A 241 -28.22 15.12 1.38
C LYS A 241 -27.80 14.39 0.09
N TYR A 242 -26.82 13.50 0.17
CA TYR A 242 -26.31 12.76 -0.98
C TYR A 242 -27.37 11.85 -1.62
N ALA A 243 -28.21 11.20 -0.80
CA ALA A 243 -29.31 10.36 -1.28
C ALA A 243 -30.35 11.14 -2.11
N THR A 244 -30.50 12.45 -1.89
CA THR A 244 -31.43 13.30 -2.65
C THR A 244 -30.86 13.88 -3.94
N LEU A 245 -29.56 13.70 -4.20
CA LEU A 245 -28.91 14.22 -5.41
C LEU A 245 -29.29 13.40 -6.64
N SER A 246 -29.48 14.07 -7.77
CA SER A 246 -29.60 13.44 -9.09
C SER A 246 -28.29 12.79 -9.51
N GLU A 247 -28.35 11.88 -10.48
CA GLU A 247 -27.13 11.26 -11.03
C GLU A 247 -26.20 12.29 -11.67
N ALA A 248 -26.76 13.30 -12.35
CA ALA A 248 -26.00 14.42 -12.90
C ALA A 248 -25.23 15.18 -11.80
N ALA A 249 -25.87 15.44 -10.65
CA ALA A 249 -25.23 16.12 -9.52
C ALA A 249 -24.16 15.25 -8.84
N LYS A 250 -24.34 13.92 -8.81
CA LYS A 250 -23.37 12.98 -8.22
C LYS A 250 -22.14 12.77 -9.09
N TYR A 251 -22.34 12.57 -10.39
CA TYR A 251 -21.29 12.06 -11.28
C TYR A 251 -20.90 13.03 -12.40
N GLY A 252 -21.74 14.00 -12.77
CA GLY A 252 -21.53 14.86 -13.94
C GLY A 252 -20.25 15.68 -13.91
N ASN A 253 -19.80 16.08 -12.71
CA ASN A 253 -18.56 16.82 -12.50
C ASN A 253 -17.43 15.94 -11.93
N ASN A 254 -17.63 14.64 -11.78
CA ASN A 254 -16.58 13.73 -11.32
C ASN A 254 -15.58 13.46 -12.45
N GLU A 255 -14.31 13.84 -12.27
CA GLU A 255 -13.26 13.72 -13.30
C GLU A 255 -13.05 12.27 -13.77
N ASP A 256 -13.03 11.32 -12.83
CA ASP A 256 -12.80 9.90 -13.14
C ASP A 256 -13.98 9.32 -13.94
N TYR A 257 -15.22 9.67 -13.59
CA TYR A 257 -16.41 9.26 -14.33
C TYR A 257 -16.46 9.85 -15.75
N ARG A 258 -16.19 11.15 -15.87
CA ARG A 258 -16.13 11.81 -17.19
C ARG A 258 -15.06 11.18 -18.07
N LYS A 259 -13.90 10.91 -17.49
CA LYS A 259 -12.80 10.24 -18.20
C LYS A 259 -13.16 8.84 -18.63
N PHE A 260 -13.76 8.04 -17.73
CA PHE A 260 -14.27 6.71 -18.05
C PHE A 260 -15.22 6.74 -19.25
N ARG A 261 -16.22 7.61 -19.22
CA ARG A 261 -17.21 7.75 -20.30
C ARG A 261 -16.58 8.20 -21.61
N GLN A 262 -15.66 9.16 -21.56
CA GLN A 262 -14.93 9.64 -22.73
C GLN A 262 -14.08 8.52 -23.35
N ASP A 263 -13.29 7.81 -22.53
CA ASP A 263 -12.40 6.75 -23.00
C ASP A 263 -13.21 5.61 -23.66
N VAL A 264 -14.37 5.24 -23.10
CA VAL A 264 -15.29 4.23 -23.68
C VAL A 264 -15.91 4.73 -24.98
N TRP A 265 -16.42 5.97 -25.01
CA TRP A 265 -17.02 6.55 -26.22
C TRP A 265 -16.05 6.60 -27.41
N GLU A 266 -14.80 6.98 -27.15
CA GLU A 266 -13.74 7.10 -28.16
C GLU A 266 -13.40 5.78 -28.86
N ILE A 267 -13.72 4.62 -28.27
CA ILE A 267 -13.50 3.31 -28.89
C ILE A 267 -14.16 3.24 -30.28
N LYS A 268 -15.38 3.78 -30.41
CA LYS A 268 -16.15 3.78 -31.66
C LYS A 268 -16.24 5.16 -32.33
N HIS A 269 -15.82 6.23 -31.66
CA HIS A 269 -16.03 7.61 -32.09
C HIS A 269 -14.77 8.49 -31.99
N GLU A 270 -13.61 7.95 -32.37
CA GLU A 270 -12.33 8.67 -32.33
C GLU A 270 -12.41 10.04 -33.04
N GLY A 271 -11.89 11.08 -32.38
CA GLY A 271 -11.89 12.45 -32.90
C GLY A 271 -13.24 13.17 -32.84
N GLN A 272 -14.31 12.48 -32.45
CA GLN A 272 -15.62 13.10 -32.21
C GLN A 272 -15.73 13.57 -30.75
N THR A 273 -16.47 14.65 -30.54
CA THR A 273 -16.81 15.10 -29.19
C THR A 273 -17.84 14.15 -28.58
N MET A 274 -17.58 13.66 -27.37
CA MET A 274 -18.58 12.86 -26.64
C MET A 274 -19.84 13.70 -26.38
N PRO A 275 -21.03 13.14 -26.59
CA PRO A 275 -22.28 13.77 -26.19
C PRO A 275 -22.30 14.08 -24.68
N PRO A 276 -23.16 15.02 -24.22
CA PRO A 276 -23.37 15.24 -22.80
C PRO A 276 -23.67 13.94 -22.05
N LEU A 277 -23.09 13.78 -20.85
CA LEU A 277 -23.27 12.58 -20.02
C LEU A 277 -24.72 12.36 -19.58
N PHE A 278 -25.42 13.46 -19.36
CA PHE A 278 -26.80 13.53 -18.90
C PHE A 278 -27.59 14.42 -19.86
N GLY A 279 -28.89 14.15 -20.02
CA GLY A 279 -29.73 14.86 -20.98
C GLY A 279 -29.87 16.35 -20.65
N ALA A 280 -30.05 17.17 -21.68
CA ALA A 280 -30.38 18.59 -21.53
C ALA A 280 -31.75 18.73 -20.83
N GLY A 281 -31.73 18.93 -19.51
CA GLY A 281 -32.93 19.01 -18.67
C GLY A 281 -32.77 18.46 -17.25
N GLU A 282 -31.69 17.72 -16.96
CA GLU A 282 -31.34 17.37 -15.57
C GLU A 282 -30.56 18.54 -14.94
N GLU A 283 -31.29 19.61 -14.60
CA GLU A 283 -30.75 20.82 -14.01
C GLU A 283 -29.98 20.53 -12.71
N GLY A 284 -28.69 20.84 -12.75
CA GLY A 284 -27.79 20.87 -11.60
C GLY A 284 -26.78 22.00 -11.75
N SER A 285 -27.26 23.24 -11.59
CA SER A 285 -26.51 24.45 -11.18
C SER A 285 -25.26 24.83 -11.98
N ASP A 286 -25.39 25.90 -12.79
CA ASP A 286 -24.36 26.88 -13.19
C ASP A 286 -22.90 26.41 -13.17
N GLU A 287 -22.50 25.74 -14.25
CA GLU A 287 -21.23 25.95 -14.98
C GLU A 287 -21.22 24.93 -16.11
N GLU A 288 -21.90 25.25 -17.21
CA GLU A 288 -21.74 24.52 -18.47
C GLU A 288 -20.35 24.82 -19.05
N LEU A 289 -19.34 24.17 -18.48
CA LEU A 289 -17.98 24.17 -18.98
C LEU A 289 -17.94 23.23 -20.20
N THR A 290 -18.11 23.83 -21.38
CA THR A 290 -17.84 23.18 -22.67
C THR A 290 -16.34 22.85 -22.73
N ILE A 291 -15.99 21.65 -22.31
CA ILE A 291 -14.62 21.15 -22.47
C ILE A 291 -14.44 20.87 -23.97
N ALA A 292 -13.68 21.73 -24.64
CA ALA A 292 -13.06 21.38 -25.90
C ALA A 292 -12.29 20.08 -25.67
N GLY A 293 -12.71 18.99 -26.32
CA GLY A 293 -12.12 17.66 -26.13
C GLY A 293 -10.60 17.76 -26.20
N ALA A 294 -9.95 17.60 -25.05
CA ALA A 294 -8.50 17.63 -24.98
C ALA A 294 -8.02 16.44 -25.81
N LYS A 295 -7.43 16.71 -26.99
CA LYS A 295 -6.86 15.64 -27.81
C LYS A 295 -5.83 14.91 -26.97
N SER A 296 -6.13 13.66 -26.62
CA SER A 296 -5.24 12.77 -25.89
C SER A 296 -3.90 12.70 -26.64
N THR A 297 -2.84 13.19 -26.00
CA THR A 297 -1.50 13.16 -26.61
C THR A 297 -0.86 11.82 -26.29
N PHE A 298 -0.80 10.91 -27.27
CA PHE A 298 -0.16 9.59 -27.11
C PHE A 298 1.38 9.64 -27.22
N LYS A 299 1.97 10.83 -27.17
CA LYS A 299 3.41 11.07 -27.27
C LYS A 299 4.02 11.25 -25.89
N CYS A 300 5.16 10.62 -25.65
CA CYS A 300 5.92 10.78 -24.41
C CYS A 300 6.62 12.16 -24.38
N PRO A 301 6.47 12.94 -23.31
CA PRO A 301 7.15 14.23 -23.17
C PRO A 301 8.68 14.14 -23.15
N ILE A 302 9.24 13.00 -22.76
CA ILE A 302 10.71 12.80 -22.64
C ILE A 302 11.31 12.38 -23.98
N THR A 303 10.72 11.36 -24.63
CA THR A 303 11.28 10.79 -25.86
C THR A 303 10.77 11.48 -27.10
N THR A 304 9.66 12.23 -27.03
CA THR A 304 8.91 12.78 -28.16
C THR A 304 8.38 11.73 -29.16
N THR A 305 8.47 10.44 -28.80
CA THR A 305 7.92 9.30 -29.55
C THR A 305 6.61 8.84 -28.92
N TRP A 306 5.96 7.84 -29.52
CA TRP A 306 4.78 7.21 -28.92
C TRP A 306 5.07 6.63 -27.54
N LEU A 307 4.08 6.66 -26.66
CA LEU A 307 4.18 6.08 -25.34
C LEU A 307 4.38 4.56 -25.43
N VAL A 308 5.45 4.05 -24.81
CA VAL A 308 5.69 2.62 -24.59
C VAL A 308 5.62 2.33 -23.10
N ASP A 309 4.82 1.33 -22.71
CA ASP A 309 4.51 0.99 -21.30
C ASP A 309 4.23 2.26 -20.47
N PRO A 310 3.15 3.01 -20.75
CA PRO A 310 2.94 4.29 -20.10
C PRO A 310 2.79 4.17 -18.59
N VAL A 311 3.43 5.09 -17.88
CA VAL A 311 3.22 5.33 -16.45
C VAL A 311 2.76 6.76 -16.24
N THR A 312 1.82 6.95 -15.31
CA THR A 312 1.22 8.25 -15.03
C THR A 312 1.47 8.65 -13.58
N SER A 313 1.74 9.94 -13.35
CA SER A 313 1.94 10.47 -12.00
C SER A 313 0.61 10.61 -11.25
N LYS A 314 0.54 10.07 -10.03
CA LYS A 314 -0.54 10.32 -9.07
C LYS A 314 -0.66 11.82 -8.74
N THR A 315 0.50 12.49 -8.67
CA THR A 315 0.63 13.89 -8.27
C THR A 315 0.22 14.83 -9.39
N CYS A 316 0.77 14.70 -10.60
CA CYS A 316 0.58 15.70 -11.67
C CYS A 316 -0.21 15.23 -12.88
N LYS A 317 -0.64 13.95 -12.91
CA LYS A 317 -1.38 13.31 -14.00
C LYS A 317 -0.67 13.29 -15.37
N HIS A 318 0.59 13.71 -15.46
CA HIS A 318 1.39 13.55 -16.68
C HIS A 318 1.86 12.11 -16.85
N SER A 319 1.89 11.66 -18.11
CA SER A 319 2.26 10.30 -18.50
C SER A 319 3.56 10.25 -19.28
N PHE A 320 4.34 9.20 -19.07
CA PHE A 320 5.65 9.00 -19.68
C PHE A 320 5.83 7.53 -20.06
N SER A 321 6.72 7.25 -21.02
CA SER A 321 7.17 5.88 -21.24
C SER A 321 7.99 5.39 -20.04
N LYS A 322 7.64 4.22 -19.51
CA LYS A 322 8.21 3.70 -18.25
C LYS A 322 9.73 3.72 -18.22
N GLN A 323 10.38 3.25 -19.28
CA GLN A 323 11.83 3.21 -19.35
C GLN A 323 12.43 4.62 -19.35
N ALA A 324 11.86 5.53 -20.15
CA ALA A 324 12.34 6.90 -20.29
C ALA A 324 12.30 7.67 -18.96
N ILE A 325 11.19 7.60 -18.22
CA ILE A 325 11.08 8.28 -16.91
C ILE A 325 11.94 7.59 -15.83
N THR A 326 12.09 6.27 -15.89
CA THR A 326 12.95 5.53 -14.96
C THR A 326 14.41 5.97 -15.10
N ASP A 327 14.90 6.07 -16.33
CA ASP A 327 16.28 6.51 -16.60
C ASP A 327 16.47 7.99 -16.25
N TYR A 328 15.47 8.82 -16.53
CA TYR A 328 15.47 10.23 -16.15
C TYR A 328 15.55 10.43 -14.62
N LEU A 329 14.78 9.66 -13.85
CA LEU A 329 14.81 9.70 -12.39
C LEU A 329 16.13 9.18 -11.81
N ARG A 330 16.68 8.10 -12.38
CA ARG A 330 18.01 7.58 -11.97
C ARG A 330 19.10 8.63 -12.18
N ALA A 331 19.09 9.33 -13.30
CA ALA A 331 20.02 10.43 -13.58
C ALA A 331 19.86 11.63 -12.62
N LYS A 332 18.74 11.72 -11.89
CA LYS A 332 18.44 12.77 -10.91
C LYS A 332 18.41 12.27 -9.46
N HIS A 333 19.08 11.15 -9.17
CA HIS A 333 19.18 10.58 -7.81
C HIS A 333 17.82 10.14 -7.20
N GLY A 334 16.87 9.72 -8.04
CA GLY A 334 15.61 9.09 -7.62
C GLY A 334 14.41 10.01 -7.48
N GLU A 335 14.59 11.33 -7.61
CA GLU A 335 13.52 12.34 -7.59
C GLU A 335 13.84 13.47 -8.58
N CYS A 336 12.84 13.98 -9.29
CA CYS A 336 13.03 15.12 -10.20
C CYS A 336 11.83 16.05 -10.25
N MET A 337 12.01 17.24 -10.80
CA MET A 337 10.87 18.02 -11.31
C MET A 337 10.26 17.28 -12.50
N CYS A 338 8.93 17.27 -12.56
CA CYS A 338 8.17 16.60 -13.60
C CYS A 338 8.62 17.10 -14.99
N PRO A 339 9.05 16.20 -15.90
CA PRO A 339 9.48 16.59 -17.24
C PRO A 339 8.32 16.87 -18.21
N GLY A 340 7.07 16.82 -17.74
CA GLY A 340 5.93 17.33 -18.49
C GLY A 340 6.04 18.85 -18.67
N GLY A 341 5.80 19.34 -19.89
CA GLY A 341 6.05 20.73 -20.28
C GLY A 341 5.49 21.76 -19.28
N GLY A 342 6.37 22.57 -18.69
CA GLY A 342 5.99 23.64 -17.75
C GLY A 342 5.56 23.16 -16.35
N CYS A 343 5.66 21.87 -16.03
CA CYS A 343 5.25 21.35 -14.73
C CYS A 343 6.34 21.55 -13.66
N SER A 344 5.96 22.11 -12.50
CA SER A 344 6.86 22.34 -11.36
C SER A 344 6.72 21.31 -10.24
N ARG A 345 5.84 20.29 -10.40
CA ARG A 345 5.62 19.26 -9.37
C ARG A 345 6.82 18.32 -9.31
N ARG A 346 7.30 18.01 -8.09
CA ARG A 346 8.32 16.97 -7.87
C ARG A 346 7.68 15.59 -7.91
N ILE A 347 8.39 14.63 -8.52
CA ILE A 347 7.94 13.25 -8.65
C ILE A 347 9.10 12.28 -8.39
N LYS A 348 8.78 11.14 -7.80
CA LYS A 348 9.65 9.96 -7.63
C LYS A 348 8.96 8.72 -8.18
N MET A 349 9.69 7.60 -8.27
CA MET A 349 9.15 6.34 -8.81
C MET A 349 7.87 5.86 -8.09
N ALA A 350 7.76 6.08 -6.77
CA ALA A 350 6.60 5.68 -5.98
C ALA A 350 5.32 6.48 -6.31
N ASP A 351 5.45 7.64 -6.94
CA ASP A 351 4.33 8.49 -7.34
C ASP A 351 3.78 8.10 -8.71
N LEU A 352 4.44 7.17 -9.41
CA LEU A 352 4.05 6.71 -10.74
C LEU A 352 3.27 5.39 -10.63
N TYR A 353 2.22 5.24 -11.44
CA TYR A 353 1.49 3.99 -11.59
C TYR A 353 1.47 3.57 -13.06
N ALA A 354 1.42 2.26 -13.32
CA ALA A 354 1.24 1.74 -14.68
C ALA A 354 -0.16 2.10 -15.19
N ASP A 355 -0.22 2.85 -16.30
CA ASP A 355 -1.48 3.37 -16.84
C ASP A 355 -2.02 2.45 -17.94
N LYS A 356 -2.70 1.39 -17.51
CA LYS A 356 -3.25 0.37 -18.42
C LYS A 356 -4.33 0.91 -19.36
N VAL A 357 -5.04 1.94 -18.95
CA VAL A 357 -6.01 2.64 -19.81
C VAL A 357 -5.28 3.35 -20.94
N LEU A 358 -4.25 4.14 -20.62
CA LEU A 358 -3.46 4.85 -21.62
C LEU A 358 -2.65 3.91 -22.52
N GLU A 359 -2.15 2.80 -21.99
CA GLU A 359 -1.49 1.74 -22.76
C GLU A 359 -2.42 1.20 -23.85
N ARG A 360 -3.67 0.86 -23.48
CA ARG A 360 -4.67 0.36 -24.42
C ARG A 360 -5.04 1.42 -25.46
N ASN A 361 -5.29 2.65 -25.03
CA ASN A 361 -5.64 3.75 -25.94
C ASN A 361 -4.50 4.05 -26.93
N THR A 362 -3.24 4.03 -26.48
CA THR A 362 -2.07 4.23 -27.34
C THR A 362 -1.94 3.09 -28.36
N ALA A 363 -2.06 1.84 -27.92
CA ALA A 363 -1.98 0.67 -28.81
C ALA A 363 -3.11 0.67 -29.86
N ARG A 364 -4.32 1.07 -29.48
CA ARG A 364 -5.45 1.24 -30.42
C ARG A 364 -5.14 2.30 -31.47
N HIS A 365 -4.68 3.47 -31.05
CA HIS A 365 -4.33 4.56 -31.96
C HIS A 365 -3.24 4.15 -32.96
N LEU A 366 -2.18 3.47 -32.49
CA LEU A 366 -1.12 2.97 -33.36
C LEU A 366 -1.61 1.97 -34.41
N ARG A 367 -2.42 0.98 -34.02
CA ARG A 367 -2.99 0.00 -34.96
C ARG A 367 -3.81 0.66 -36.08
N ARG A 368 -4.48 1.79 -35.78
CA ARG A 368 -5.24 2.53 -36.79
C ARG A 368 -4.34 3.30 -37.75
N LEU A 369 -3.31 3.97 -37.26
CA LEU A 369 -2.32 4.62 -38.12
C LEU A 369 -1.69 3.61 -39.10
N GLU A 370 -1.34 2.41 -38.62
CA GLU A 370 -0.84 1.32 -39.46
C GLU A 370 -1.85 0.86 -40.52
N ALA A 371 -3.14 0.78 -40.16
CA ALA A 371 -4.22 0.41 -41.09
C ALA A 371 -4.50 1.50 -42.14
N GLU A 372 -4.46 2.77 -41.74
CA GLU A 372 -4.60 3.93 -42.64
C GLU A 372 -3.43 4.01 -43.61
N GLU A 373 -2.20 3.80 -43.14
CA GLU A 373 -1.00 3.74 -44.00
C GLU A 373 -1.05 2.55 -44.96
N SER A 374 -1.55 1.39 -44.52
CA SER A 374 -1.78 0.22 -45.37
C SER A 374 -2.87 0.43 -46.42
N SER A 375 -3.92 1.19 -46.09
CA SER A 375 -5.00 1.55 -47.02
C SER A 375 -4.56 2.60 -48.06
N ALA A 376 -3.77 3.60 -47.61
CA ALA A 376 -3.20 4.64 -48.46
C ALA A 376 -2.16 4.08 -49.43
N THR A 377 -1.34 3.10 -49.00
CA THR A 377 -0.39 2.42 -49.90
C THR A 377 -1.09 1.57 -50.96
N TYR A 378 -2.26 0.98 -50.66
CA TYR A 378 -3.01 0.19 -51.66
C TYR A 378 -3.71 1.07 -52.73
N THR A 379 -4.09 2.31 -52.38
CA THR A 379 -4.75 3.24 -53.31
C THR A 379 -3.79 3.93 -54.29
N VAL A 380 -2.49 3.95 -54.02
CA VAL A 380 -1.47 4.56 -54.90
C VAL A 380 -0.91 3.57 -55.94
N VAL A 381 -1.18 2.27 -55.79
CA VAL A 381 -0.64 1.19 -56.66
C VAL A 381 -1.71 0.64 -57.62
N GLN A 382 -2.85 1.31 -57.79
CA GLN A 382 -3.89 0.95 -58.77
C GLN A 382 -3.93 1.88 -59.99
#